data_AF-M5K500-F1
#
_entry.id   AF-M5K500-F1
#
_cell.length_a   1.000
_cell.length_b   1.000
_cell.length_c   1.000
_cell.angle_alpha   90.00
_cell.angle_beta   90.00
_cell.angle_gamma   90.00
#
_symmetry.space_group_name_H-M   'P 1'
#
loop_
_entity.id
_entity.type
_entity.pdbx_description
1 polymer ?
#
loop_
_entity_poly.entity_id
_entity_poly.type
_entity_poly.pdbx_seq_one_letter_code
_entity_poly.pdbx_strand_id
1 'polypeptide(L)'
;MSVKHRHFSPITVMAEAGRRRVHRITCSECGTHGDVSANTHSGSRNHDDLLKVWRRAGWTIGNNHNRDLCPACTSAKRRKGSGGSSAEADEVIPSSSPEAENMTVDTKGAEPPRQPNFEEKRIIFAKLEEVYIDERTGYSDDWTDQRVADSLGVPRKWIEDMREANFGPVRNNEETRLLIEEATKLRNELTELVNSAVREAKLMRDRADMLERNAKAAIPRLAELERRIATVEKAVR
;
A
#
# COMPACT_ATOMS: atom_id res chain seq x y z
N MET A 1 -9.24 49.43 -10.98
CA MET A 1 -8.56 49.02 -12.24
C MET A 1 -8.52 47.50 -12.26
N SER A 2 -8.82 46.85 -13.40
CA SER A 2 -8.81 45.38 -13.45
C SER A 2 -7.37 44.83 -13.52
N VAL A 3 -7.04 43.89 -12.65
CA VAL A 3 -5.74 43.19 -12.66
C VAL A 3 -5.73 42.27 -13.87
N LYS A 4 -4.84 42.53 -14.84
CA LYS A 4 -4.67 41.65 -16.00
C LYS A 4 -3.94 40.38 -15.59
N HIS A 5 -4.71 39.37 -15.16
CA HIS A 5 -4.19 38.01 -14.91
C HIS A 5 -3.48 37.50 -16.18
N ARG A 6 -2.33 36.85 -16.00
CA ARG A 6 -1.43 36.49 -17.09
C ARG A 6 -1.95 35.24 -17.79
N HIS A 7 -2.54 35.39 -18.96
CA HIS A 7 -3.06 34.24 -19.70
C HIS A 7 -1.94 33.31 -20.18
N PHE A 8 -1.96 32.05 -19.74
CA PHE A 8 -1.10 30.98 -20.26
C PHE A 8 -1.89 30.21 -21.33
N SER A 9 -1.81 30.62 -22.59
CA SER A 9 -2.57 29.99 -23.67
C SER A 9 -2.13 28.54 -23.91
N PRO A 10 -3.06 27.57 -24.04
CA PRO A 10 -2.72 26.17 -24.25
C PRO A 10 -2.21 25.90 -25.68
N ILE A 11 -0.98 25.41 -25.78
CA ILE A 11 -0.32 24.99 -27.02
C ILE A 11 -0.51 23.50 -27.29
N THR A 12 -0.40 23.07 -28.54
CA THR A 12 -0.36 21.66 -28.91
C THR A 12 1.10 21.21 -29.01
N VAL A 13 1.46 20.12 -28.33
CA VAL A 13 2.78 19.50 -28.38
C VAL A 13 2.67 18.06 -28.84
N MET A 14 3.69 17.57 -29.55
CA MET A 14 3.84 16.15 -29.83
C MET A 14 4.33 15.44 -28.57
N ALA A 15 3.71 14.31 -28.25
CA ALA A 15 4.18 13.32 -27.28
C ALA A 15 4.16 11.93 -27.96
N GLU A 16 4.73 10.92 -27.29
CA GLU A 16 4.84 9.56 -27.83
C GLU A 16 3.45 8.95 -28.13
N ALA A 17 2.47 9.20 -27.27
CA ALA A 17 1.06 8.86 -27.48
C ALA A 17 0.27 9.85 -28.38
N GLY A 18 0.96 10.69 -29.16
CA GLY A 18 0.36 11.61 -30.13
C GLY A 18 0.25 13.08 -29.69
N ARG A 19 -0.67 13.83 -30.31
CA ARG A 19 -0.83 15.29 -30.10
C ARG A 19 -1.59 15.59 -28.80
N ARG A 20 -0.94 16.21 -27.81
CA ARG A 20 -1.57 16.64 -26.55
C ARG A 20 -1.59 18.17 -26.43
N ARG A 21 -2.61 18.73 -25.77
CA ARG A 21 -2.67 20.17 -25.44
C ARG A 21 -2.15 20.41 -24.03
N VAL A 22 -1.26 21.40 -23.88
CA VAL A 22 -0.62 21.76 -22.61
C VAL A 22 -0.54 23.28 -22.44
N HIS A 23 -0.67 23.74 -21.21
CA HIS A 23 -0.19 25.06 -20.81
C HIS A 23 1.30 24.93 -20.48
N ARG A 24 2.13 25.89 -20.93
CA ARG A 24 3.58 25.88 -20.75
C ARG A 24 4.06 27.11 -20.00
N ILE A 25 4.88 26.89 -18.97
CA ILE A 25 5.74 27.91 -18.37
C ILE A 25 7.18 27.70 -18.87
N THR A 26 7.97 28.76 -19.03
CA THR A 26 9.36 28.70 -19.51
C THR A 26 10.24 29.53 -18.59
N CYS A 27 11.40 29.00 -18.18
CA CYS A 27 12.35 29.68 -17.31
C CYS A 27 13.14 30.74 -18.07
N SER A 28 13.20 31.97 -17.56
CA SER A 28 13.92 33.08 -18.21
C SER A 28 15.44 32.93 -18.19
N GLU A 29 16.00 32.27 -17.17
CA GLU A 29 17.47 32.08 -17.02
C GLU A 29 18.04 30.93 -17.88
N CYS A 30 17.25 29.89 -18.20
CA CYS A 30 17.78 28.65 -18.79
C CYS A 30 16.92 28.00 -19.89
N GLY A 31 15.76 28.57 -20.25
CA GLY A 31 14.90 28.05 -21.32
C GLY A 31 14.18 26.72 -21.03
N THR A 32 14.51 26.01 -19.95
CA THR A 32 13.75 24.85 -19.46
C THR A 32 12.28 25.23 -19.29
N HIS A 33 11.38 24.32 -19.64
CA HIS A 33 9.93 24.54 -19.60
C HIS A 33 9.19 23.49 -18.77
N GLY A 34 8.00 23.86 -18.27
CA GLY A 34 7.12 22.99 -17.48
C GLY A 34 5.73 22.92 -18.11
N ASP A 35 5.32 21.73 -18.53
CA ASP A 35 4.04 21.49 -19.19
C ASP A 35 2.99 20.96 -18.21
N VAL A 36 1.77 21.48 -18.29
CA VAL A 36 0.58 21.02 -17.54
C VAL A 36 -0.54 20.77 -18.53
N SER A 37 -1.24 19.64 -18.46
CA SER A 37 -2.30 19.31 -19.45
C SER A 37 -3.40 20.38 -19.47
N ALA A 38 -3.81 20.78 -20.68
CA ALA A 38 -4.92 21.72 -20.87
C ALA A 38 -6.28 21.01 -20.80
N ASN A 39 -6.31 19.71 -21.09
CA ASN A 39 -7.46 18.87 -20.94
C ASN A 39 -7.50 18.32 -19.50
N THR A 40 -8.63 18.53 -18.82
CA THR A 40 -9.04 17.86 -17.58
C THR A 40 -10.48 17.37 -17.73
N HIS A 41 -10.90 16.39 -16.92
CA HIS A 41 -12.24 15.78 -17.02
C HIS A 41 -13.38 16.80 -16.85
N SER A 42 -13.14 17.90 -16.12
CA SER A 42 -14.04 19.03 -15.90
C SER A 42 -13.89 20.19 -16.90
N GLY A 43 -13.16 20.01 -18.00
CA GLY A 43 -12.92 21.04 -19.03
C GLY A 43 -11.51 21.64 -18.97
N SER A 44 -11.38 22.94 -19.27
CA SER A 44 -10.11 23.67 -19.26
C SER A 44 -9.74 24.17 -17.87
N ARG A 45 -8.50 23.93 -17.42
CA ARG A 45 -7.99 24.41 -16.12
C ARG A 45 -8.04 25.93 -16.00
N ASN A 46 -8.47 26.42 -14.84
CA ASN A 46 -8.41 27.85 -14.49
C ASN A 46 -6.96 28.30 -14.26
N HIS A 47 -6.68 29.58 -14.52
CA HIS A 47 -5.37 30.23 -14.36
C HIS A 47 -4.74 29.94 -12.99
N ASP A 48 -5.51 30.12 -11.91
CA ASP A 48 -4.97 29.99 -10.56
C ASP A 48 -4.63 28.54 -10.19
N ASP A 49 -5.24 27.55 -10.84
CA ASP A 49 -4.90 26.14 -10.64
C ASP A 49 -3.62 25.76 -11.42
N LEU A 50 -3.38 26.35 -12.59
CA LEU A 50 -2.09 26.26 -13.27
C LEU A 50 -0.97 26.86 -12.39
N LEU A 51 -1.21 28.03 -11.79
CA LEU A 51 -0.27 28.63 -10.83
C LEU A 51 -0.02 27.74 -9.61
N LYS A 52 -1.06 27.10 -9.04
CA LYS A 52 -0.91 26.14 -7.93
C LYS A 52 -0.05 24.94 -8.34
N VAL A 53 -0.32 24.34 -9.50
CA VAL A 53 0.43 23.16 -10.00
C VAL A 53 1.90 23.49 -10.22
N TRP A 54 2.22 24.58 -10.93
CA TRP A 54 3.62 24.96 -11.17
C TRP A 54 4.34 25.35 -9.86
N ARG A 55 3.69 26.04 -8.92
CA ARG A 55 4.27 26.35 -7.60
C ARG A 55 4.54 25.09 -6.77
N ARG A 56 3.63 24.11 -6.77
CA ARG A 56 3.84 22.79 -6.15
C ARG A 56 5.02 22.05 -6.78
N ALA A 57 5.18 22.16 -8.10
CA ALA A 57 6.35 21.69 -8.84
C ALA A 57 7.61 22.58 -8.67
N GLY A 58 7.64 23.49 -7.68
CA GLY A 58 8.80 24.30 -7.30
C GLY A 58 9.09 25.53 -8.16
N TRP A 59 8.24 25.86 -9.14
CA TRP A 59 8.45 27.03 -10.00
C TRP A 59 8.16 28.34 -9.25
N THR A 60 9.07 29.30 -9.41
CA THR A 60 8.81 30.69 -9.02
C THR A 60 8.21 31.41 -10.20
N ILE A 61 6.92 31.77 -10.10
CA ILE A 61 6.17 32.38 -11.20
C ILE A 61 6.11 33.89 -10.97
N GLY A 62 6.61 34.65 -11.93
CA GLY A 62 6.72 36.10 -11.82
C GLY A 62 5.54 36.86 -12.42
N ASN A 63 5.48 38.17 -12.12
CA ASN A 63 4.50 39.09 -12.71
C ASN A 63 4.62 39.18 -14.26
N ASN A 64 5.74 38.74 -14.83
CA ASN A 64 5.97 38.61 -16.27
C ASN A 64 6.86 37.38 -16.57
N HIS A 65 6.88 36.94 -17.82
CA HIS A 65 7.65 35.75 -18.26
C HIS A 65 9.16 35.85 -17.95
N ASN A 66 9.73 37.06 -17.99
CA ASN A 66 11.13 37.30 -17.65
C ASN A 66 11.49 37.05 -16.17
N ARG A 67 10.49 36.84 -15.30
CA ARG A 67 10.67 36.52 -13.86
C ARG A 67 10.19 35.10 -13.50
N ASP A 68 9.90 34.25 -14.49
CA ASP A 68 9.63 32.84 -14.24
C ASP A 68 10.93 32.05 -14.10
N LEU A 69 11.08 31.33 -13.00
CA LEU A 69 12.25 30.51 -12.70
C LEU A 69 11.83 29.06 -12.43
N CYS A 70 12.54 28.11 -13.06
CA CYS A 70 12.41 26.70 -12.74
C CYS A 70 13.05 26.39 -11.37
N PRO A 71 12.75 25.23 -10.75
CA PRO A 71 13.24 24.89 -9.41
C PRO A 71 14.77 24.94 -9.28
N ALA A 72 15.50 24.54 -10.33
CA ALA A 72 16.96 24.59 -10.37
C ALA A 72 17.48 26.05 -10.36
N CYS A 73 16.91 26.94 -11.18
CA CYS A 73 17.29 28.35 -11.19
C CYS A 73 16.89 29.06 -9.90
N THR A 74 15.72 28.79 -9.32
CA THR A 74 15.30 29.36 -8.03
C THR A 74 16.23 28.93 -6.89
N SER A 75 16.57 27.64 -6.80
CA SER A 75 17.48 27.15 -5.74
C SER A 75 18.91 27.66 -5.91
N ALA A 76 19.43 27.72 -7.14
CA ALA A 76 20.72 28.35 -7.44
C ALA A 76 20.72 29.86 -7.09
N LYS A 77 19.63 30.58 -7.37
CA LYS A 77 19.51 32.02 -7.08
C LYS A 77 19.36 32.31 -5.58
N ARG A 78 18.67 31.43 -4.83
CA ARG A 78 18.65 31.48 -3.34
C ARG A 78 20.04 31.28 -2.75
N ARG A 79 20.81 30.28 -3.21
CA ARG A 79 22.20 30.03 -2.78
C ARG A 79 23.16 31.19 -3.08
N LYS A 80 22.89 31.99 -4.12
CA LYS A 80 23.64 33.21 -4.44
C LYS A 80 23.17 34.46 -3.68
N GLY A 81 22.00 34.43 -3.04
CA GLY A 81 21.39 35.57 -2.36
C GLY A 81 21.66 35.66 -0.85
N SER A 82 22.32 34.66 -0.26
CA SER A 82 22.58 34.58 1.19
C SER A 82 23.98 35.06 1.57
N GLY A 83 24.42 36.21 1.05
CA GLY A 83 25.74 36.80 1.33
C GLY A 83 25.72 38.33 1.28
N GLY A 84 26.03 38.97 2.40
CA GLY A 84 25.93 40.42 2.64
C GLY A 84 24.61 40.78 3.37
N SER A 85 24.60 40.98 4.69
CA SER A 85 25.11 42.12 5.51
C SER A 85 24.23 43.38 5.38
N SER A 86 23.94 44.15 6.44
CA SER A 86 24.61 44.30 7.75
C SER A 86 23.64 44.20 8.96
N ALA A 87 24.14 44.47 10.18
CA ALA A 87 23.45 44.21 11.46
C ALA A 87 23.45 45.45 12.40
N GLU A 88 22.66 45.38 13.48
CA GLU A 88 22.84 46.14 14.74
C GLU A 88 22.20 45.36 15.92
N ALA A 89 22.35 45.87 17.16
CA ALA A 89 22.19 45.16 18.45
C ALA A 89 20.71 44.80 18.83
N ASP A 90 20.39 44.04 19.90
CA ASP A 90 21.14 43.71 21.14
C ASP A 90 20.69 42.37 21.81
N GLU A 91 21.33 41.99 22.94
CA GLU A 91 20.96 41.04 24.04
C GLU A 91 19.78 40.01 23.87
N VAL A 92 19.84 38.73 24.30
CA VAL A 92 20.56 38.07 25.43
C VAL A 92 21.01 36.61 25.07
N ILE A 93 22.02 36.11 25.80
CA ILE A 93 22.69 34.78 25.85
C ILE A 93 21.81 33.69 26.55
N PRO A 94 22.06 32.34 26.46
CA PRO A 94 23.02 31.52 25.69
C PRO A 94 22.30 30.73 24.55
N SER A 95 22.66 29.54 24.02
CA SER A 95 23.67 28.48 24.26
C SER A 95 23.72 27.56 23.00
N SER A 96 24.75 26.79 22.66
CA SER A 96 26.20 26.77 22.96
C SER A 96 26.91 25.80 21.98
N SER A 97 28.22 25.95 21.80
CA SER A 97 29.12 25.01 21.09
C SER A 97 29.86 24.10 22.10
N PRO A 98 30.71 23.09 21.73
CA PRO A 98 31.59 23.03 20.55
C PRO A 98 31.65 21.68 19.79
N GLU A 99 32.56 21.60 18.81
CA GLU A 99 32.99 20.35 18.17
C GLU A 99 33.77 19.43 19.14
N ALA A 100 33.71 18.11 18.91
CA ALA A 100 34.85 17.19 19.06
C ALA A 100 34.52 15.80 18.46
N GLU A 101 35.55 15.09 17.99
CA GLU A 101 35.47 13.68 17.59
C GLU A 101 35.60 12.77 18.82
N ASN A 102 34.69 11.79 19.00
CA ASN A 102 35.10 10.40 19.27
C ASN A 102 33.96 9.35 19.27
N MET A 103 34.36 8.08 19.30
CA MET A 103 33.51 6.89 19.40
C MET A 103 32.75 6.81 20.73
N THR A 104 31.49 6.34 20.73
CA THR A 104 31.06 5.11 21.45
C THR A 104 29.61 4.67 21.15
N VAL A 105 29.25 3.49 21.64
CA VAL A 105 28.09 2.62 21.32
C VAL A 105 26.75 3.09 21.94
N ASP A 106 25.64 2.69 21.29
CA ASP A 106 24.22 2.79 21.71
C ASP A 106 23.66 4.20 22.01
N THR A 107 22.59 4.64 21.33
CA THR A 107 21.24 4.05 21.44
C THR A 107 20.40 4.34 20.18
N LYS A 108 19.36 3.54 19.90
CA LYS A 108 18.42 3.75 18.77
C LYS A 108 17.54 5.00 18.90
N GLY A 109 18.11 6.19 18.67
CA GLY A 109 17.36 7.38 18.27
C GLY A 109 16.90 7.24 16.81
N ALA A 110 15.61 7.41 16.54
CA ALA A 110 15.09 7.32 15.17
C ALA A 110 15.50 8.57 14.36
N GLU A 111 16.49 8.41 13.48
CA GLU A 111 16.83 9.38 12.44
C GLU A 111 15.56 9.71 11.63
N PRO A 112 15.26 10.99 11.33
CA PRO A 112 14.04 11.36 10.62
C PRO A 112 13.98 10.62 9.28
N PRO A 113 12.86 9.93 8.97
CA PRO A 113 12.85 8.88 7.95
C PRO A 113 13.35 9.41 6.62
N ARG A 114 14.44 8.79 6.12
CA ARG A 114 15.10 9.09 4.84
C ARG A 114 14.04 9.44 3.80
N GLN A 115 14.17 10.59 3.17
CA GLN A 115 13.32 10.95 2.06
C GLN A 115 13.77 10.17 0.82
N PRO A 116 12.86 9.53 0.06
CA PRO A 116 13.26 8.77 -1.11
C PRO A 116 13.94 9.68 -2.13
N ASN A 117 15.08 9.23 -2.63
CA ASN A 117 15.84 9.92 -3.68
C ASN A 117 15.06 9.87 -5.01
N PHE A 118 15.50 10.64 -6.01
CA PHE A 118 14.74 10.77 -7.27
C PHE A 118 14.60 9.45 -8.05
N GLU A 119 15.57 8.54 -7.94
CA GLU A 119 15.56 7.23 -8.60
C GLU A 119 14.67 6.24 -7.83
N GLU A 120 14.76 6.21 -6.50
CA GLU A 120 13.82 5.50 -5.62
C GLU A 120 12.36 5.93 -5.91
N LYS A 121 12.10 7.24 -6.03
CA LYS A 121 10.78 7.77 -6.43
C LYS A 121 10.34 7.30 -7.81
N ARG A 122 11.24 7.27 -8.79
CA ARG A 122 10.93 6.82 -10.16
C ARG A 122 10.60 5.32 -10.20
N ILE A 123 11.34 4.50 -9.46
CA ILE A 123 11.13 3.05 -9.38
C ILE A 123 9.80 2.74 -8.67
N ILE A 124 9.53 3.42 -7.55
CA ILE A 124 8.26 3.29 -6.82
C ILE A 124 7.07 3.71 -7.70
N PHE A 125 7.16 4.85 -8.39
CA PHE A 125 6.10 5.31 -9.29
C PHE A 125 5.83 4.31 -10.42
N ALA A 126 6.89 3.83 -11.10
CA ALA A 126 6.75 2.85 -12.18
C ALA A 126 6.15 1.52 -11.70
N LYS A 127 6.48 1.07 -10.49
CA LYS A 127 5.86 -0.14 -9.92
C LYS A 127 4.41 0.09 -9.51
N LEU A 128 4.06 1.24 -8.97
CA LEU A 128 2.68 1.61 -8.69
C LEU A 128 1.84 1.69 -9.98
N GLU A 129 2.39 2.23 -11.07
CA GLU A 129 1.73 2.28 -12.39
C GLU A 129 1.53 0.88 -13.02
N GLU A 130 2.32 -0.12 -12.60
CA GLU A 130 2.15 -1.53 -12.99
C GLU A 130 1.07 -2.26 -12.16
N VAL A 131 0.95 -1.98 -10.85
CA VAL A 131 0.12 -2.77 -9.92
C VAL A 131 -1.12 -2.05 -9.37
N TYR A 132 -1.31 -0.76 -9.63
CA TYR A 132 -2.45 0.03 -9.15
C TYR A 132 -3.36 0.39 -10.32
N ILE A 133 -4.54 -0.23 -10.38
CA ILE A 133 -5.43 -0.23 -11.56
C ILE A 133 -6.10 1.14 -11.73
N ASP A 134 -6.88 1.57 -10.72
CA ASP A 134 -7.60 2.84 -10.72
C ASP A 134 -8.03 3.20 -9.27
N GLU A 135 -8.51 4.44 -9.05
CA GLU A 135 -8.94 4.93 -7.72
C GLU A 135 -10.14 4.16 -7.12
N ARG A 136 -11.00 3.57 -7.96
CA ARG A 136 -12.20 2.84 -7.53
C ARG A 136 -11.86 1.39 -7.13
N THR A 137 -10.94 0.77 -7.85
CA THR A 137 -10.54 -0.64 -7.76
C THR A 137 -9.37 -0.84 -6.79
N GLY A 138 -8.40 0.07 -6.78
CA GLY A 138 -7.18 -0.02 -5.99
C GLY A 138 -6.07 -0.83 -6.66
N TYR A 139 -5.39 -1.66 -5.86
CA TYR A 139 -4.36 -2.58 -6.34
C TYR A 139 -4.94 -3.75 -7.15
N SER A 140 -4.12 -4.37 -8.01
CA SER A 140 -4.41 -5.65 -8.66
C SER A 140 -4.15 -6.83 -7.71
N ASP A 141 -5.05 -7.82 -7.72
CA ASP A 141 -4.96 -9.10 -7.01
C ASP A 141 -4.36 -8.98 -5.59
N ASP A 142 -3.35 -9.79 -5.25
CA ASP A 142 -2.71 -9.82 -3.95
C ASP A 142 -1.70 -8.66 -3.68
N TRP A 143 -1.71 -7.57 -4.45
CA TRP A 143 -0.80 -6.43 -4.23
C TRP A 143 -1.30 -5.48 -3.13
N THR A 144 -0.34 -4.96 -2.37
CA THR A 144 -0.56 -4.03 -1.25
C THR A 144 0.63 -3.10 -1.12
N ASP A 145 0.48 -1.98 -0.39
CA ASP A 145 1.61 -1.09 -0.04
C ASP A 145 2.80 -1.86 0.56
N GLN A 146 2.52 -2.92 1.33
CA GLN A 146 3.55 -3.78 1.92
C GLN A 146 4.24 -4.66 0.87
N ARG A 147 3.48 -5.35 0.01
CA ARG A 147 4.06 -6.21 -1.04
C ARG A 147 4.90 -5.43 -2.06
N VAL A 148 4.50 -4.19 -2.37
CA VAL A 148 5.31 -3.27 -3.20
C VAL A 148 6.57 -2.83 -2.47
N ALA A 149 6.48 -2.51 -1.16
CA ALA A 149 7.63 -2.16 -0.33
C ALA A 149 8.66 -3.28 -0.25
N ASP A 150 8.21 -4.51 0.03
CA ASP A 150 9.03 -5.72 0.12
C ASP A 150 9.67 -6.05 -1.23
N SER A 151 8.92 -5.91 -2.33
CA SER A 151 9.41 -6.14 -3.71
C SER A 151 10.45 -5.12 -4.19
N LEU A 152 10.59 -3.96 -3.51
CA LEU A 152 11.53 -2.90 -3.88
C LEU A 152 12.61 -2.66 -2.81
N GLY A 153 12.51 -3.29 -1.64
CA GLY A 153 13.43 -3.08 -0.51
C GLY A 153 13.32 -1.69 0.15
N VAL A 154 12.16 -1.03 0.05
CA VAL A 154 11.94 0.36 0.51
C VAL A 154 10.91 0.43 1.65
N PRO A 155 10.93 1.46 2.51
CA PRO A 155 9.92 1.63 3.55
C PRO A 155 8.49 1.75 3.00
N ARG A 156 7.54 0.96 3.53
CA ARG A 156 6.10 1.00 3.17
C ARG A 156 5.53 2.42 3.17
N LYS A 157 5.96 3.29 4.10
CA LYS A 157 5.44 4.66 4.19
C LYS A 157 5.69 5.48 2.91
N TRP A 158 6.81 5.25 2.22
CA TRP A 158 7.08 5.90 0.92
C TRP A 158 6.10 5.46 -0.17
N ILE A 159 5.67 4.19 -0.15
CA ILE A 159 4.66 3.65 -1.07
C ILE A 159 3.30 4.29 -0.79
N GLU A 160 2.88 4.29 0.48
CA GLU A 160 1.63 4.89 0.95
C GLU A 160 1.54 6.38 0.56
N ASP A 161 2.59 7.16 0.85
CA ASP A 161 2.65 8.59 0.54
C ASP A 161 2.65 8.87 -0.96
N MET A 162 3.36 8.06 -1.78
CA MET A 162 3.37 8.25 -3.24
C MET A 162 2.07 7.78 -3.90
N ARG A 163 1.47 6.69 -3.43
CA ARG A 163 0.16 6.24 -3.90
C ARG A 163 -0.90 7.28 -3.59
N GLU A 164 -1.01 7.76 -2.35
CA GLU A 164 -2.00 8.77 -1.97
C GLU A 164 -1.81 10.10 -2.73
N ALA A 165 -0.56 10.52 -2.96
CA ALA A 165 -0.27 11.77 -3.67
C ALA A 165 -0.46 11.72 -5.20
N ASN A 166 -0.50 10.54 -5.85
CA ASN A 166 -0.49 10.42 -7.31
C ASN A 166 -1.56 9.48 -7.91
N PHE A 167 -2.06 8.50 -7.16
CA PHE A 167 -2.94 7.42 -7.64
C PHE A 167 -4.29 7.35 -6.90
N GLY A 168 -4.30 7.53 -5.59
CA GLY A 168 -5.50 7.49 -4.74
C GLY A 168 -5.28 6.87 -3.35
N PRO A 169 -6.29 6.91 -2.47
CA PRO A 169 -6.25 6.23 -1.18
C PRO A 169 -6.28 4.70 -1.35
N VAL A 170 -5.66 3.94 -0.43
CA VAL A 170 -5.92 2.50 -0.35
C VAL A 170 -7.38 2.32 0.03
N ARG A 171 -8.17 1.89 -0.96
CA ARG A 171 -9.43 1.23 -0.72
C ARG A 171 -9.09 -0.21 -0.37
N ASN A 172 -9.13 -0.56 0.91
CA ASN A 172 -9.46 -1.93 1.26
C ASN A 172 -10.79 -2.20 0.57
N ASN A 173 -10.84 -3.09 -0.43
CA ASN A 173 -12.12 -3.44 -1.02
C ASN A 173 -12.95 -4.13 0.08
N GLU A 174 -13.99 -3.46 0.55
CA GLU A 174 -14.81 -3.94 1.66
C GLU A 174 -15.48 -5.28 1.31
N GLU A 175 -15.83 -5.46 0.03
CA GLU A 175 -16.25 -6.73 -0.55
C GLU A 175 -15.16 -7.82 -0.39
N THR A 176 -13.89 -7.55 -0.71
CA THR A 176 -12.78 -8.49 -0.47
C THR A 176 -12.59 -8.78 1.03
N ARG A 177 -12.76 -7.78 1.91
CA ARG A 177 -12.68 -7.98 3.37
C ARG A 177 -13.80 -8.90 3.87
N LEU A 178 -15.04 -8.66 3.42
CA LEU A 178 -16.21 -9.47 3.73
C LEU A 178 -16.11 -10.88 3.16
N LEU A 179 -15.59 -11.04 1.93
CA LEU A 179 -15.35 -12.36 1.32
C LEU A 179 -14.29 -13.17 2.09
N ILE A 180 -13.24 -12.54 2.63
CA ILE A 180 -12.27 -13.21 3.51
C ILE A 180 -12.92 -13.59 4.86
N GLU A 181 -13.78 -12.73 5.42
CA GLU A 181 -14.51 -13.00 6.66
C GLU A 181 -15.51 -14.16 6.48
N GLU A 182 -16.26 -14.19 5.37
CA GLU A 182 -17.16 -15.28 5.01
C GLU A 182 -16.40 -16.58 4.70
N ALA A 183 -15.33 -16.53 3.90
CA ALA A 183 -14.53 -17.72 3.58
C ALA A 183 -13.86 -18.33 4.82
N THR A 184 -13.37 -17.50 5.75
CA THR A 184 -12.80 -18.00 7.01
C THR A 184 -13.87 -18.56 7.94
N LYS A 185 -15.07 -17.96 8.00
CA LYS A 185 -16.23 -18.52 8.71
C LYS A 185 -16.63 -19.90 8.14
N LEU A 186 -16.87 -19.99 6.82
CA LEU A 186 -17.26 -21.25 6.16
C LEU A 186 -16.20 -22.35 6.34
N ARG A 187 -14.91 -22.00 6.26
CA ARG A 187 -13.80 -22.92 6.55
C ARG A 187 -13.85 -23.44 8.00
N ASN A 188 -14.15 -22.57 8.97
CA ASN A 188 -14.23 -22.96 10.39
C ASN A 188 -15.46 -23.86 10.65
N GLU A 189 -16.62 -23.54 10.05
CA GLU A 189 -17.84 -24.35 10.12
C GLU A 189 -17.63 -25.75 9.49
N LEU A 190 -16.99 -25.81 8.32
CA LEU A 190 -16.58 -27.07 7.69
C LEU A 190 -15.59 -27.86 8.55
N THR A 191 -14.65 -27.17 9.23
CA THR A 191 -13.68 -27.82 10.12
C THR A 191 -14.39 -28.49 11.31
N GLU A 192 -15.36 -27.82 11.95
CA GLU A 192 -16.12 -28.47 13.03
C GLU A 192 -17.04 -29.60 12.54
N LEU A 193 -17.63 -29.48 11.35
CA LEU A 193 -18.44 -30.56 10.77
C LEU A 193 -17.60 -31.79 10.39
N VAL A 194 -16.38 -31.61 9.89
CA VAL A 194 -15.43 -32.70 9.69
C VAL A 194 -15.00 -33.30 11.03
N ASN A 195 -14.74 -32.46 12.04
CA ASN A 195 -14.37 -32.93 13.38
C ASN A 195 -15.51 -33.72 14.05
N SER A 196 -16.78 -33.31 13.93
CA SER A 196 -17.93 -34.08 14.46
C SER A 196 -18.09 -35.41 13.72
N ALA A 197 -18.06 -35.41 12.39
CA ALA A 197 -18.15 -36.64 11.60
C ALA A 197 -17.02 -37.64 11.92
N VAL A 198 -15.79 -37.18 12.15
CA VAL A 198 -14.66 -38.02 12.56
C VAL A 198 -14.85 -38.56 13.99
N ARG A 199 -15.37 -37.75 14.93
CA ARG A 199 -15.72 -38.18 16.30
C ARG A 199 -16.80 -39.27 16.27
N GLU A 200 -17.86 -39.09 15.48
CA GLU A 200 -18.95 -40.06 15.33
C GLU A 200 -18.51 -41.34 14.63
N ALA A 201 -17.77 -41.25 13.52
CA ALA A 201 -17.24 -42.41 12.81
C ALA A 201 -16.30 -43.26 13.69
N LYS A 202 -15.55 -42.63 14.60
CA LYS A 202 -14.78 -43.35 15.62
C LYS A 202 -15.71 -44.08 16.61
N LEU A 203 -16.70 -43.41 17.18
CA LEU A 203 -17.65 -44.02 18.12
C LEU A 203 -18.43 -45.20 17.49
N MET A 204 -18.79 -45.10 16.21
CA MET A 204 -19.41 -46.20 15.46
C MET A 204 -18.46 -47.39 15.30
N ARG A 205 -17.17 -47.16 15.02
CA ARG A 205 -16.14 -48.20 14.94
C ARG A 205 -15.89 -48.86 16.30
N ASP A 206 -15.65 -48.07 17.35
CA ASP A 206 -15.42 -48.57 18.71
C ASP A 206 -16.62 -49.43 19.20
N ARG A 207 -17.85 -49.08 18.79
CA ARG A 207 -19.07 -49.86 19.04
C ARG A 207 -19.16 -51.13 18.20
N ALA A 208 -18.77 -51.09 16.92
CA ALA A 208 -18.71 -52.26 16.05
C ALA A 208 -17.71 -53.30 16.59
N ASP A 209 -16.49 -52.87 16.93
CA ASP A 209 -15.45 -53.72 17.52
C ASP A 209 -15.89 -54.35 18.86
N MET A 210 -16.73 -53.66 19.64
CA MET A 210 -17.33 -54.19 20.87
C MET A 210 -18.41 -55.24 20.56
N LEU A 211 -19.30 -54.98 19.60
CA LEU A 211 -20.32 -55.93 19.18
C LEU A 211 -19.71 -57.20 18.58
N GLU A 212 -18.64 -57.07 17.78
CA GLU A 212 -17.92 -58.22 17.21
C GLU A 212 -17.27 -59.07 18.32
N ARG A 213 -16.62 -58.45 19.30
CA ARG A 213 -16.06 -59.13 20.49
C ARG A 213 -17.15 -59.85 21.29
N ASN A 214 -18.29 -59.21 21.51
CA ASN A 214 -19.42 -59.79 22.22
C ASN A 214 -20.04 -60.98 21.45
N ALA A 215 -20.19 -60.87 20.13
CA ALA A 215 -20.66 -61.96 19.27
C ALA A 215 -19.70 -63.16 19.30
N LYS A 216 -18.39 -62.92 19.12
CA LYS A 216 -17.34 -63.94 19.22
C LYS A 216 -17.34 -64.67 20.58
N ALA A 217 -17.65 -63.97 21.67
CA ALA A 217 -17.77 -64.56 23.00
C ALA A 217 -19.12 -65.28 23.25
N ALA A 218 -20.19 -64.90 22.56
CA ALA A 218 -21.53 -65.49 22.70
C ALA A 218 -21.69 -66.80 21.92
N ILE A 219 -21.19 -66.87 20.68
CA ILE A 219 -21.30 -68.06 19.80
C ILE A 219 -20.92 -69.38 20.51
N PRO A 220 -19.73 -69.54 21.14
CA PRO A 220 -19.38 -70.80 21.80
C PRO A 220 -20.24 -71.11 23.05
N ARG A 221 -20.83 -70.08 23.69
CA ARG A 221 -21.74 -70.27 24.83
C ARG A 221 -23.10 -70.78 24.37
N LEU A 222 -23.61 -70.30 23.24
CA LEU A 222 -24.83 -70.81 22.61
C LEU A 222 -24.63 -72.27 22.18
N ALA A 223 -23.54 -72.57 21.48
CA ALA A 223 -23.19 -73.93 21.07
C ALA A 223 -22.93 -74.92 22.24
N GLU A 224 -22.66 -74.41 23.45
CA GLU A 224 -22.62 -75.22 24.68
C GLU A 224 -24.01 -75.43 25.27
N LEU A 225 -24.86 -74.40 25.30
CA LEU A 225 -26.25 -74.51 25.75
C LEU A 225 -27.05 -75.48 24.85
N GLU A 226 -26.88 -75.43 23.53
CA GLU A 226 -27.50 -76.35 22.57
C GLU A 226 -27.12 -77.81 22.85
N ARG A 227 -25.81 -78.09 23.05
CA ARG A 227 -25.33 -79.44 23.40
C ARG A 227 -25.87 -79.92 24.75
N ARG A 228 -26.03 -79.01 25.72
CA ARG A 228 -26.62 -79.33 27.04
C ARG A 228 -28.13 -79.59 26.94
N ILE A 229 -28.87 -78.83 26.13
CA ILE A 229 -30.30 -79.05 25.87
C ILE A 229 -30.50 -80.43 25.23
N ALA A 230 -29.80 -80.74 24.13
CA ALA A 230 -29.90 -82.04 23.46
C ALA A 230 -29.54 -83.23 24.39
N THR A 231 -28.65 -83.01 25.36
CA THR A 231 -28.31 -84.01 26.38
C THR A 231 -29.47 -84.24 27.36
N VAL A 232 -30.14 -83.17 27.81
CA VAL A 232 -31.33 -83.26 28.68
C VAL A 232 -32.51 -83.88 27.93
N GLU A 233 -32.77 -83.49 26.69
CA GLU A 233 -33.83 -84.07 25.86
C GLU A 233 -33.64 -85.59 25.66
N LYS A 234 -32.39 -86.04 25.51
CA LYS A 234 -32.07 -87.48 25.42
C LYS A 234 -32.23 -88.22 26.76
N ALA A 235 -32.14 -87.54 27.89
CA ALA A 235 -32.31 -88.13 29.22
C ALA A 235 -33.79 -88.15 29.70
N VAL A 236 -34.70 -87.54 28.94
CA VAL A 236 -36.15 -87.45 29.22
C VAL A 236 -36.99 -88.31 28.27
N ARG A 237 -36.35 -89.00 27.30
CA ARG A 237 -36.96 -89.98 26.39
C ARG A 237 -36.59 -91.41 26.77
#